data_AF-E4YM63-F1
#
_entry.id   AF-E4YM63-F1
#
_cell.length_a   1.000
_cell.length_b   1.000
_cell.length_c   1.000
_cell.angle_alpha   90.00
_cell.angle_beta   90.00
_cell.angle_gamma   90.00
#
_symmetry.space_group_name_H-M   'P 1'
#
loop_
_entity.id
_entity.type
_entity.pdbx_description
1 polymer ?
#
loop_
_entity_poly.entity_id
_entity_poly.type
_entity_poly.pdbx_seq_one_letter_code
_entity_poly.pdbx_strand_id
1 'polypeptide(L)'
;ASELAIEWWNQHGCGRRDANDANWVNCQIVLQYMCEDSTNTKIQNGLNTNTPAYRRPENDESPQKYKERRRRDTTDNDHAKRGVHESWEYYDSCYKRDRNYGLFTGNEARVRGGAIYTRQNPGGQRRGYECPEERDYYPYWHPTPWKDIAVLTSEPGKCTDLLDENGNRNMKYECVHREDNDSTLGYSKFNNKGECEFNGEKAPDCKKAPWSRANHLGQTDDNDYFPSYKWELPDFHGLLESQECVLRIRYNVTTNDYLDDFASNTSKGYFAGLESHDDPEVTYRGARLQLALDSAQTGRVFQDRTHVFQLKPRPASVPSDKTIKNLGVRGRRGNIVQAFPSVEYDFSPTILEMNRDDLVHIQWEGSNTNPNSDGEGRQGTDRSNIVPITVSGASIPAGTVSVSSMKKLNNTEELELQLASSGFYECFEKENCDYSLNENKNQLQDQLNNAPAYFAGNIVRMNPGVHQYLSTRNNNFSNRAQKGTIIVN
;
A
#
# COMPACT_ATOMS: atom_id res chain seq x y z
N ALA A 1 -1.96 19.26 11.23
CA ALA A 1 -1.60 17.85 10.95
C ALA A 1 -1.08 17.69 9.51
N SER A 2 -0.81 16.47 9.04
CA SER A 2 -0.68 16.13 7.62
C SER A 2 -1.57 14.93 7.33
N GLU A 3 -2.32 14.98 6.23
CA GLU A 3 -3.40 14.05 5.90
C GLU A 3 -3.16 13.45 4.52
N LEU A 4 -3.10 12.12 4.45
CA LEU A 4 -3.00 11.35 3.21
C LEU A 4 -4.24 10.46 3.09
N ALA A 5 -4.88 10.47 1.91
CA ALA A 5 -5.93 9.52 1.57
C ALA A 5 -5.26 8.19 1.17
N ILE A 6 -5.50 7.13 1.94
CA ILE A 6 -5.12 5.76 1.55
C ILE A 6 -6.36 5.12 0.94
N GLU A 7 -6.33 4.82 -0.36
CA GLU A 7 -7.41 4.18 -1.12
C GLU A 7 -6.98 2.81 -1.64
N TRP A 8 -7.90 1.85 -1.73
CA TRP A 8 -7.59 0.49 -2.20
C TRP A 8 -8.74 -0.16 -2.96
N TRP A 9 -8.41 -1.25 -3.66
CA TRP A 9 -9.33 -2.06 -4.45
C TRP A 9 -9.39 -3.48 -3.88
N ASN A 10 -10.59 -3.92 -3.47
CA ASN A 10 -10.84 -5.27 -2.97
C ASN A 10 -11.70 -6.04 -3.99
N GLN A 11 -11.26 -7.23 -4.39
CA GLN A 11 -11.95 -8.01 -5.42
C GLN A 11 -13.30 -8.55 -4.96
N HIS A 12 -13.41 -9.04 -3.72
CA HIS A 12 -14.54 -9.86 -3.27
C HIS A 12 -15.48 -9.19 -2.24
N GLY A 13 -15.28 -7.90 -1.93
CA GLY A 13 -16.15 -7.14 -1.02
C GLY A 13 -15.91 -7.41 0.46
N CYS A 14 -16.39 -6.51 1.32
CA CYS A 14 -16.05 -6.54 2.74
C CYS A 14 -17.24 -6.09 3.59
N GLY A 15 -17.70 -6.99 4.47
CA GLY A 15 -18.85 -6.83 5.34
C GLY A 15 -20.17 -7.24 4.69
N ARG A 16 -21.27 -6.88 5.38
CA ARG A 16 -22.65 -6.97 4.90
C ARG A 16 -23.24 -5.57 4.73
N ARG A 17 -24.13 -5.40 3.74
CA ARG A 17 -24.86 -4.14 3.55
C ARG A 17 -25.94 -3.94 4.61
N ASP A 18 -26.83 -4.92 4.76
CA ASP A 18 -27.93 -4.94 5.71
C ASP A 18 -28.26 -6.37 6.17
N ALA A 19 -29.38 -6.56 6.86
CA ALA A 19 -29.78 -7.86 7.41
C ALA A 19 -30.29 -8.88 6.36
N ASN A 20 -30.57 -8.43 5.13
CA ASN A 20 -31.07 -9.25 4.02
C ASN A 20 -30.00 -9.51 2.94
N ASP A 21 -28.76 -9.04 3.15
CA ASP A 21 -27.66 -9.18 2.20
C ASP A 21 -27.18 -10.64 2.14
N ALA A 22 -27.69 -11.39 1.16
CA ALA A 22 -27.35 -12.80 0.95
C ALA A 22 -25.93 -13.03 0.38
N ASN A 23 -25.17 -11.97 0.05
CA ASN A 23 -23.85 -12.06 -0.59
C ASN A 23 -22.73 -11.53 0.30
N TRP A 24 -22.98 -11.40 1.61
CA TRP A 24 -22.01 -10.79 2.53
C TRP A 24 -20.79 -11.68 2.79
N VAL A 25 -19.66 -11.00 3.01
CA VAL A 25 -18.34 -11.63 3.13
C VAL A 25 -17.64 -11.03 4.35
N ASN A 26 -17.15 -11.90 5.22
CA ASN A 26 -16.36 -11.50 6.39
C ASN A 26 -14.94 -11.13 5.96
N CYS A 27 -14.35 -10.12 6.62
CA CYS A 27 -13.12 -9.51 6.16
C CYS A 27 -12.36 -8.78 7.28
N GLN A 28 -11.05 -8.68 7.08
CA GLN A 28 -10.17 -7.76 7.80
C GLN A 28 -9.23 -7.08 6.81
N ILE A 29 -9.23 -5.75 6.79
CA ILE A 29 -8.26 -4.95 6.05
C ILE A 29 -7.28 -4.39 7.07
N VAL A 30 -6.00 -4.76 6.94
CA VAL A 30 -4.93 -4.32 7.85
C VAL A 30 -4.03 -3.35 7.09
N LEU A 31 -4.06 -2.08 7.50
CA LEU A 31 -3.15 -1.06 7.02
C LEU A 31 -1.91 -1.05 7.90
N GLN A 32 -0.72 -1.13 7.31
CA GLN A 32 0.55 -1.19 8.03
C GLN A 32 1.64 -0.38 7.32
N TYR A 33 2.75 -0.13 8.00
CA TYR A 33 3.94 0.44 7.38
C TYR A 33 5.24 -0.05 8.03
N MET A 34 6.33 -0.06 7.28
CA MET A 34 7.69 -0.06 7.83
C MET A 34 8.40 1.23 7.40
N CYS A 35 9.46 1.62 8.11
CA CYS A 35 10.39 2.65 7.65
C CYS A 35 11.83 2.29 8.03
N GLU A 36 12.78 2.69 7.18
CA GLU A 36 14.22 2.75 7.47
C GLU A 36 14.71 4.19 7.23
N ASP A 37 15.90 4.51 7.75
CA ASP A 37 16.50 5.82 7.54
C ASP A 37 16.94 5.98 6.08
N SER A 38 16.56 7.08 5.41
CA SER A 38 16.82 7.26 3.97
C SER A 38 18.32 7.30 3.60
N THR A 39 19.21 7.53 4.56
CA THR A 39 20.66 7.51 4.36
C THR A 39 21.27 6.11 4.34
N ASN A 40 20.60 5.12 4.97
CA ASN A 40 21.10 3.75 5.19
C ASN A 40 20.09 2.66 4.80
N THR A 41 18.99 3.06 4.15
CA THR A 41 17.90 2.25 3.61
C THR A 41 18.36 1.05 2.79
N LYS A 42 17.77 -0.12 3.05
CA LYS A 42 17.81 -1.32 2.20
C LYS A 42 16.55 -1.43 1.34
N ILE A 43 15.49 -0.70 1.71
CA ILE A 43 14.19 -0.67 1.04
C ILE A 43 14.38 -0.19 -0.40
N GLN A 44 13.86 -0.94 -1.37
CA GLN A 44 13.97 -0.67 -2.79
C GLN A 44 12.65 -1.04 -3.48
N ASN A 45 12.08 -0.11 -4.27
CA ASN A 45 10.93 -0.39 -5.14
C ASN A 45 11.33 -1.33 -6.30
N GLY A 46 12.54 -1.12 -6.84
CA GLY A 46 13.13 -1.97 -7.88
C GLY A 46 12.69 -1.65 -9.30
N LEU A 47 13.31 -2.36 -10.25
CA LEU A 47 13.09 -2.28 -11.70
C LEU A 47 12.73 -3.64 -12.31
N ASN A 48 12.80 -4.74 -11.54
CA ASN A 48 12.37 -6.07 -11.94
C ASN A 48 11.84 -6.89 -10.75
N THR A 49 11.11 -7.97 -11.07
CA THR A 49 10.45 -8.87 -10.12
C THR A 49 11.19 -10.20 -9.91
N ASN A 50 12.48 -10.29 -10.27
CA ASN A 50 13.27 -11.50 -10.04
C ASN A 50 13.36 -11.77 -8.53
N THR A 51 13.04 -12.98 -8.09
CA THR A 51 13.18 -13.37 -6.68
C THR A 51 14.66 -13.20 -6.25
N PRO A 52 14.97 -12.50 -5.12
CA PRO A 52 16.34 -12.31 -4.64
C PRO A 52 17.09 -13.63 -4.43
N ALA A 53 18.42 -13.63 -4.35
CA ALA A 53 19.13 -14.84 -3.92
C ALA A 53 18.78 -15.20 -2.45
N TYR A 54 18.57 -16.48 -2.18
CA TYR A 54 18.56 -17.00 -0.81
C TYR A 54 19.12 -18.42 -0.82
N ARG A 55 20.21 -18.64 -0.10
CA ARG A 55 20.81 -19.96 0.10
C ARG A 55 20.37 -20.49 1.46
N ARG A 56 19.97 -21.77 1.52
CA ARG A 56 19.58 -22.40 2.79
C ARG A 56 20.80 -22.51 3.72
N PRO A 57 20.66 -22.26 5.03
CA PRO A 57 21.72 -22.47 6.02
C PRO A 57 22.11 -23.94 6.14
N GLU A 58 23.34 -24.18 6.58
CA GLU A 58 23.80 -25.49 7.05
C GLU A 58 23.32 -25.72 8.50
N ASN A 59 23.20 -26.98 8.93
CA ASN A 59 22.65 -27.32 10.26
C ASN A 59 23.53 -26.80 11.42
N ASP A 60 24.83 -26.64 11.16
CA ASP A 60 25.91 -26.19 12.02
C ASP A 60 26.60 -24.95 11.43
N GLU A 61 25.81 -24.04 10.82
CA GLU A 61 26.30 -22.78 10.26
C GLU A 61 27.06 -21.94 11.31
N SER A 62 28.35 -21.69 11.06
CA SER A 62 29.17 -20.82 11.90
C SER A 62 28.93 -19.33 11.60
N PRO A 63 29.24 -18.43 12.56
CA PRO A 63 29.27 -16.97 12.35
C PRO A 63 29.87 -16.51 11.02
N GLN A 64 30.99 -17.11 10.60
CA GLN A 64 31.68 -16.79 9.36
C GLN A 64 30.89 -17.26 8.13
N LYS A 65 30.40 -18.50 8.13
CA LYS A 65 29.53 -19.04 7.07
C LYS A 65 28.26 -18.21 6.91
N TYR A 66 27.62 -17.80 8.02
CA TYR A 66 26.46 -16.91 8.02
C TYR A 66 26.77 -15.55 7.37
N LYS A 67 27.84 -14.87 7.82
CA LYS A 67 28.28 -13.57 7.29
C LYS A 67 28.65 -13.65 5.80
N GLU A 68 29.28 -14.75 5.37
CA GLU A 68 29.54 -15.03 3.95
C GLU A 68 28.26 -15.29 3.13
N ARG A 69 27.34 -16.13 3.63
CA ARG A 69 26.10 -16.49 2.95
C ARG A 69 25.22 -15.27 2.74
N ARG A 70 25.01 -14.48 3.80
CA ARG A 70 24.36 -13.16 3.75
C ARG A 70 24.97 -12.30 2.65
N ARG A 71 26.29 -12.05 2.70
CA ARG A 71 26.98 -11.23 1.69
C ARG A 71 26.76 -11.76 0.26
N ARG A 72 26.85 -13.08 0.07
CA ARG A 72 26.71 -13.72 -1.25
C ARG A 72 25.27 -13.69 -1.80
N ASP A 73 24.28 -13.53 -0.93
CA ASP A 73 22.87 -13.37 -1.28
C ASP A 73 22.51 -11.87 -1.48
N THR A 74 23.08 -10.95 -0.69
CA THR A 74 22.81 -9.49 -0.76
C THR A 74 23.78 -8.70 -1.65
N THR A 75 24.68 -9.34 -2.41
CA THR A 75 25.57 -8.66 -3.37
C THR A 75 25.65 -9.38 -4.73
N ASP A 76 24.54 -9.89 -5.23
CA ASP A 76 24.46 -10.44 -6.60
C ASP A 76 24.17 -9.36 -7.66
N ASN A 77 24.36 -9.70 -8.94
CA ASN A 77 24.37 -8.74 -10.07
C ASN A 77 23.03 -8.02 -10.31
N ASP A 78 21.94 -8.54 -9.76
CA ASP A 78 20.58 -7.98 -9.90
C ASP A 78 20.08 -7.29 -8.62
N HIS A 79 20.83 -7.36 -7.50
CA HIS A 79 20.41 -6.84 -6.20
C HIS A 79 19.84 -5.42 -6.28
N ALA A 80 20.63 -4.47 -6.80
CA ALA A 80 20.28 -3.06 -6.94
C ALA A 80 19.21 -2.75 -8.02
N LYS A 81 18.47 -3.77 -8.49
CA LYS A 81 17.38 -3.67 -9.46
C LYS A 81 16.11 -4.38 -9.02
N ARG A 82 16.07 -5.01 -7.84
CA ARG A 82 14.90 -5.77 -7.36
C ARG A 82 14.05 -4.95 -6.39
N GLY A 83 12.78 -5.32 -6.28
CA GLY A 83 11.97 -4.95 -5.13
C GLY A 83 12.47 -5.67 -3.86
N VAL A 84 12.74 -4.92 -2.81
CA VAL A 84 13.15 -5.39 -1.48
C VAL A 84 12.43 -4.52 -0.45
N HIS A 85 11.55 -5.12 0.35
CA HIS A 85 10.89 -4.42 1.46
C HIS A 85 11.41 -5.01 2.78
N GLU A 86 11.13 -6.28 3.06
CA GLU A 86 11.77 -7.02 4.15
C GLU A 86 13.25 -7.31 3.87
N SER A 87 14.04 -7.42 4.94
CA SER A 87 15.47 -7.73 4.87
C SER A 87 15.75 -9.22 4.68
N TRP A 88 16.94 -9.55 4.13
CA TRP A 88 17.41 -10.94 4.04
C TRP A 88 17.51 -11.57 5.43
N GLU A 89 17.91 -10.79 6.44
CA GLU A 89 18.01 -11.21 7.83
C GLU A 89 16.64 -11.65 8.38
N TYR A 90 15.58 -10.88 8.12
CA TYR A 90 14.22 -11.22 8.53
C TYR A 90 13.73 -12.53 7.87
N TYR A 91 14.04 -12.75 6.59
CA TYR A 91 13.72 -14.00 5.91
C TYR A 91 14.54 -15.19 6.45
N ASP A 92 15.82 -15.02 6.73
CA ASP A 92 16.66 -16.09 7.29
C ASP A 92 16.14 -16.54 8.66
N SER A 93 15.71 -15.58 9.49
CA SER A 93 15.04 -15.85 10.77
C SER A 93 13.69 -16.53 10.56
N CYS A 94 12.87 -16.11 9.59
CA CYS A 94 11.60 -16.79 9.24
C CYS A 94 11.81 -18.23 8.72
N TYR A 95 12.89 -18.49 7.98
CA TYR A 95 13.25 -19.84 7.52
C TYR A 95 13.73 -20.75 8.66
N LYS A 96 14.49 -20.19 9.61
CA LYS A 96 15.12 -20.92 10.74
C LYS A 96 14.18 -21.11 11.93
N ARG A 97 13.25 -20.18 12.16
CA ARG A 97 12.20 -20.23 13.18
C ARG A 97 11.17 -21.30 12.83
N ASP A 98 10.96 -22.29 13.70
CA ASP A 98 9.90 -23.29 13.52
C ASP A 98 8.52 -22.60 13.49
N ARG A 99 7.61 -23.07 12.63
CA ARG A 99 6.27 -22.51 12.50
C ARG A 99 5.44 -22.70 13.77
N ASN A 100 4.44 -21.83 13.99
CA ASN A 100 3.48 -22.01 15.06
C ASN A 100 2.47 -23.12 14.71
N TYR A 101 2.68 -24.29 15.31
CA TYR A 101 1.85 -25.49 15.13
C TYR A 101 0.41 -25.36 15.67
N GLY A 102 0.06 -24.25 16.34
CA GLY A 102 -1.30 -23.94 16.79
C GLY A 102 -2.19 -23.28 15.74
N LEU A 103 -1.62 -22.70 14.68
CA LEU A 103 -2.33 -21.90 13.67
C LEU A 103 -3.27 -22.73 12.76
N PHE A 104 -4.27 -22.05 12.19
CA PHE A 104 -5.22 -22.67 11.26
C PHE A 104 -4.51 -23.31 10.06
N THR A 105 -4.84 -24.57 9.80
CA THR A 105 -4.19 -25.38 8.75
C THR A 105 -5.16 -25.94 7.71
N GLY A 106 -6.47 -25.83 7.91
CA GLY A 106 -7.48 -26.37 6.98
C GLY A 106 -7.22 -27.85 6.67
N ASN A 107 -7.31 -28.20 5.39
CA ASN A 107 -7.05 -29.56 4.89
C ASN A 107 -5.56 -29.82 4.54
N GLU A 108 -4.67 -28.84 4.74
CA GLU A 108 -3.23 -29.00 4.45
C GLU A 108 -2.49 -29.76 5.55
N ALA A 109 -1.55 -30.62 5.13
CA ALA A 109 -0.75 -31.40 6.05
C ALA A 109 0.19 -30.51 6.89
N ARG A 110 0.33 -30.83 8.19
CA ARG A 110 1.22 -30.08 9.11
C ARG A 110 2.70 -30.40 8.86
N VAL A 111 3.26 -29.78 7.81
CA VAL A 111 4.70 -29.77 7.52
C VAL A 111 5.47 -29.23 8.73
N ARG A 112 6.47 -29.98 9.21
CA ARG A 112 7.40 -29.54 10.27
C ARG A 112 8.50 -28.66 9.70
N GLY A 113 8.95 -27.70 10.49
CA GLY A 113 10.05 -26.78 10.15
C GLY A 113 9.60 -25.33 10.06
N GLY A 114 10.31 -24.56 9.24
CA GLY A 114 10.28 -23.09 9.23
C GLY A 114 8.90 -22.43 9.04
N ALA A 115 8.76 -21.20 9.57
CA ALA A 115 7.61 -20.29 9.37
C ALA A 115 7.42 -19.82 7.91
N ILE A 116 8.17 -20.39 6.96
CA ILE A 116 7.92 -20.30 5.51
C ILE A 116 6.85 -21.27 5.00
N TYR A 117 6.49 -22.30 5.77
CA TYR A 117 5.47 -23.30 5.41
C TYR A 117 4.14 -22.96 6.09
N THR A 118 3.15 -22.54 5.30
CA THR A 118 1.79 -22.19 5.75
C THR A 118 0.74 -22.96 4.97
N ARG A 119 -0.56 -22.78 5.30
CA ARG A 119 -1.67 -23.31 4.49
C ARG A 119 -1.68 -22.73 3.06
N GLN A 120 -1.27 -21.47 2.89
CA GLN A 120 -1.25 -20.80 1.58
C GLN A 120 0.11 -20.96 0.86
N ASN A 121 1.12 -21.52 1.52
CA ASN A 121 2.46 -21.73 0.99
C ASN A 121 3.04 -23.09 1.40
N PRO A 122 2.35 -24.22 1.16
CA PRO A 122 2.75 -25.53 1.69
C PRO A 122 4.09 -26.04 1.11
N GLY A 123 4.46 -25.60 -0.10
CA GLY A 123 5.74 -25.93 -0.72
C GLY A 123 6.92 -25.03 -0.31
N GLY A 124 6.70 -24.01 0.55
CA GLY A 124 7.75 -23.07 0.95
C GLY A 124 8.28 -22.22 -0.21
N GLN A 125 7.44 -21.90 -1.19
CA GLN A 125 7.77 -20.99 -2.28
C GLN A 125 8.05 -19.59 -1.72
N ARG A 126 8.97 -18.83 -2.34
CA ARG A 126 9.41 -17.52 -1.82
C ARG A 126 9.09 -16.40 -2.78
N ARG A 127 8.50 -15.32 -2.28
CA ARG A 127 8.40 -14.01 -2.94
C ARG A 127 9.26 -13.02 -2.16
N GLY A 128 10.19 -12.32 -2.84
CA GLY A 128 11.10 -11.38 -2.18
C GLY A 128 11.85 -12.00 -0.98
N TYR A 129 11.67 -11.36 0.18
CA TYR A 129 12.05 -11.81 1.51
C TYR A 129 10.84 -11.78 2.48
N GLU A 130 9.61 -11.90 1.96
CA GLU A 130 8.39 -11.99 2.76
C GLU A 130 8.48 -13.16 3.77
N CYS A 131 7.89 -13.04 4.95
CA CYS A 131 7.70 -14.20 5.83
C CYS A 131 6.27 -14.73 5.64
N PRO A 132 6.06 -15.91 5.01
CA PRO A 132 4.72 -16.43 4.70
C PRO A 132 3.79 -16.53 5.91
N GLU A 133 4.26 -17.02 7.07
CA GLU A 133 3.42 -17.07 8.27
C GLU A 133 3.12 -15.68 8.85
N GLU A 134 4.03 -14.71 8.68
CA GLU A 134 3.73 -13.33 9.07
C GLU A 134 2.65 -12.74 8.20
N ARG A 135 2.71 -12.94 6.88
CA ARG A 135 1.68 -12.51 5.94
C ARG A 135 0.33 -13.16 6.26
N ASP A 136 0.33 -14.49 6.36
CA ASP A 136 -0.86 -15.33 6.29
C ASP A 136 -1.73 -15.31 7.55
N TYR A 137 -1.19 -14.90 8.70
CA TYR A 137 -1.89 -14.92 10.00
C TYR A 137 -1.73 -13.59 10.73
N TYR A 138 -2.85 -12.89 10.96
CA TYR A 138 -2.92 -11.62 11.70
C TYR A 138 -3.88 -11.76 12.89
N PRO A 139 -3.57 -11.19 14.08
CA PRO A 139 -2.34 -10.49 14.44
C PRO A 139 -1.13 -11.43 14.51
N TYR A 140 0.04 -10.98 14.05
CA TYR A 140 1.21 -11.86 14.05
C TYR A 140 1.80 -12.03 15.46
N TRP A 141 2.12 -13.27 15.81
CA TRP A 141 2.47 -13.68 17.18
C TRP A 141 3.95 -13.46 17.56
N HIS A 142 4.79 -13.12 16.59
CA HIS A 142 6.24 -12.93 16.68
C HIS A 142 6.64 -11.53 16.16
N PRO A 143 7.83 -10.98 16.48
CA PRO A 143 8.32 -9.77 15.82
C PRO A 143 8.18 -9.75 14.28
N THR A 144 7.83 -8.57 13.78
CA THR A 144 7.69 -8.20 12.37
C THR A 144 8.21 -6.76 12.18
N PRO A 145 8.82 -6.40 11.03
CA PRO A 145 9.17 -5.01 10.72
C PRO A 145 7.96 -4.11 10.46
N TRP A 146 6.77 -4.69 10.25
CA TRP A 146 5.53 -3.99 9.95
C TRP A 146 4.83 -3.48 11.21
N LYS A 147 4.55 -2.17 11.26
CA LYS A 147 3.78 -1.49 12.31
C LYS A 147 2.35 -1.26 11.83
N ASP A 148 1.37 -1.50 12.68
CA ASP A 148 -0.04 -1.32 12.31
C ASP A 148 -0.44 0.17 12.31
N ILE A 149 -1.17 0.59 11.27
CA ILE A 149 -1.83 1.91 11.16
C ILE A 149 -3.30 1.79 11.60
N ALA A 150 -4.00 0.78 11.07
CA ALA A 150 -5.41 0.52 11.38
C ALA A 150 -5.80 -0.92 11.02
N VAL A 151 -6.71 -1.49 11.81
CA VAL A 151 -7.49 -2.68 11.46
C VAL A 151 -8.92 -2.26 11.15
N LEU A 152 -9.45 -2.73 10.02
CA LEU A 152 -10.82 -2.47 9.58
C LEU A 152 -11.52 -3.82 9.32
N THR A 153 -12.47 -4.21 10.19
CA THR A 153 -13.13 -5.54 10.15
C THR A 153 -14.65 -5.46 9.90
N SER A 154 -15.20 -6.52 9.32
CA SER A 154 -16.66 -6.79 9.26
C SER A 154 -17.28 -7.10 10.63
N GLU A 155 -16.47 -7.55 11.60
CA GLU A 155 -16.89 -7.91 12.95
C GLU A 155 -16.24 -7.00 14.03
N PRO A 156 -16.71 -5.75 14.22
CA PRO A 156 -16.13 -4.81 15.19
C PRO A 156 -16.04 -5.31 16.64
N GLY A 157 -16.79 -6.35 17.02
CA GLY A 157 -16.64 -7.01 18.32
C GLY A 157 -15.25 -7.62 18.55
N LYS A 158 -14.53 -7.96 17.47
CA LYS A 158 -13.15 -8.46 17.49
C LYS A 158 -12.09 -7.35 17.50
N CYS A 159 -12.46 -6.06 17.38
CA CYS A 159 -11.47 -4.97 17.44
C CYS A 159 -10.62 -5.03 18.73
N THR A 160 -11.19 -5.43 19.86
CA THR A 160 -10.45 -5.58 21.13
C THR A 160 -9.33 -6.60 20.99
N ASP A 161 -9.67 -7.85 20.63
CA ASP A 161 -8.71 -8.95 20.52
C ASP A 161 -7.65 -8.69 19.42
N LEU A 162 -8.10 -8.19 18.26
CA LEU A 162 -7.25 -7.84 17.12
C LEU A 162 -6.29 -6.68 17.42
N LEU A 163 -6.67 -5.78 18.33
CA LEU A 163 -5.79 -4.73 18.81
C LEU A 163 -4.83 -5.25 19.88
N ASP A 164 -5.36 -5.87 20.93
CA ASP A 164 -4.60 -6.21 22.14
C ASP A 164 -3.58 -7.33 21.90
N GLU A 165 -3.75 -8.14 20.85
CA GLU A 165 -2.73 -9.10 20.41
C GLU A 165 -1.79 -8.60 19.30
N ASN A 166 -1.90 -7.35 18.82
CA ASN A 166 -1.03 -6.89 17.74
C ASN A 166 0.37 -6.44 18.18
N GLY A 167 1.30 -6.40 17.23
CA GLY A 167 2.72 -6.11 17.48
C GLY A 167 3.00 -4.69 17.97
N ASN A 168 2.04 -3.76 17.79
CA ASN A 168 2.09 -2.46 18.41
C ASN A 168 1.74 -2.57 19.91
N ARG A 169 0.54 -3.06 20.28
CA ARG A 169 0.08 -3.14 21.69
C ARG A 169 0.90 -4.07 22.55
N ASN A 170 1.16 -5.25 22.03
CA ASN A 170 1.73 -6.37 22.74
C ASN A 170 3.10 -6.62 22.12
N MET A 171 4.12 -5.93 22.64
CA MET A 171 5.51 -6.07 22.21
C MET A 171 5.87 -7.56 22.11
N LYS A 172 6.04 -8.03 20.88
CA LYS A 172 6.47 -9.40 20.62
C LYS A 172 7.98 -9.47 20.81
N TYR A 173 8.48 -10.62 21.25
CA TYR A 173 9.89 -10.87 21.48
C TYR A 173 10.35 -12.04 20.63
N GLU A 174 11.58 -11.97 20.11
CA GLU A 174 12.26 -13.09 19.49
C GLU A 174 13.44 -13.51 20.37
N CYS A 175 13.66 -14.82 20.48
CA CYS A 175 14.87 -15.32 21.09
C CYS A 175 16.05 -15.10 20.12
N VAL A 176 17.17 -14.57 20.61
CA VAL A 176 18.38 -14.30 19.79
C VAL A 176 19.58 -15.06 20.35
N HIS A 177 20.46 -15.52 19.46
CA HIS A 177 21.69 -16.21 19.85
C HIS A 177 22.84 -15.21 19.96
N ARG A 178 23.47 -15.07 21.12
CA ARG A 178 24.60 -14.15 21.33
C ARG A 178 25.91 -14.74 20.81
N GLU A 179 26.67 -13.98 20.01
CA GLU A 179 28.07 -14.30 19.70
C GLU A 179 28.99 -13.87 20.85
N ASP A 180 28.69 -12.74 21.49
CA ASP A 180 29.35 -12.20 22.68
C ASP A 180 28.36 -11.33 23.50
N ASN A 181 28.84 -10.46 24.39
CA ASN A 181 27.96 -9.62 25.22
C ASN A 181 27.16 -8.58 24.40
N ASP A 182 27.73 -8.09 23.31
CA ASP A 182 27.26 -6.94 22.52
C ASP A 182 26.74 -7.37 21.12
N SER A 183 27.13 -8.57 20.64
CA SER A 183 26.85 -9.09 19.30
C SER A 183 25.83 -10.25 19.32
N THR A 184 24.86 -10.23 18.39
CA THR A 184 23.88 -11.32 18.20
C THR A 184 23.84 -11.86 16.77
N LEU A 185 23.78 -13.19 16.64
CA LEU A 185 23.11 -13.86 15.53
C LEU A 185 21.60 -13.72 15.78
N GLY A 186 20.93 -12.87 14.99
CA GLY A 186 19.53 -12.46 15.16
C GLY A 186 18.48 -13.51 14.83
N TYR A 187 18.64 -14.75 15.31
CA TYR A 187 17.64 -15.81 15.21
C TYR A 187 17.73 -16.82 16.36
N SER A 188 16.65 -17.55 16.56
CA SER A 188 16.56 -18.77 17.37
C SER A 188 15.54 -19.72 16.74
N LYS A 189 15.44 -20.94 17.28
CA LYS A 189 14.35 -21.89 17.00
C LYS A 189 13.25 -21.85 18.06
N PHE A 190 13.47 -21.12 19.15
CA PHE A 190 12.57 -20.99 20.29
C PHE A 190 11.69 -19.75 20.17
N ASN A 191 10.44 -19.88 20.62
CA ASN A 191 9.30 -19.18 20.04
C ASN A 191 8.32 -18.57 21.05
N ASN A 192 8.56 -18.66 22.36
CA ASN A 192 7.61 -18.09 23.30
C ASN A 192 8.22 -17.44 24.55
N LYS A 193 7.39 -16.65 25.23
CA LYS A 193 7.74 -15.85 26.40
C LYS A 193 8.12 -16.70 27.64
N GLY A 194 7.77 -17.98 27.67
CA GLY A 194 8.27 -18.96 28.64
C GLY A 194 9.65 -19.54 28.31
N GLU A 195 10.19 -19.25 27.12
CA GLU A 195 11.55 -19.60 26.69
C GLU A 195 12.50 -18.38 26.70
N CYS A 196 12.00 -17.15 26.84
CA CYS A 196 12.80 -15.90 26.80
C CYS A 196 12.38 -14.71 27.71
N GLU A 197 11.24 -14.76 28.44
CA GLU A 197 10.80 -13.87 29.55
C GLU A 197 10.46 -12.36 29.31
N PHE A 198 9.23 -11.94 29.71
CA PHE A 198 8.66 -10.61 30.11
C PHE A 198 9.29 -9.23 29.70
N ASN A 199 8.59 -8.12 29.37
CA ASN A 199 7.15 -7.71 29.28
C ASN A 199 7.00 -6.29 28.60
N GLY A 200 5.85 -5.88 27.99
CA GLY A 200 5.77 -4.62 27.18
C GLY A 200 4.43 -3.85 27.01
N GLU A 201 4.37 -2.93 26.01
CA GLU A 201 3.26 -2.06 25.51
C GLU A 201 3.47 -1.72 23.98
N LYS A 202 2.73 -0.89 23.18
CA LYS A 202 1.62 0.11 23.36
C LYS A 202 0.76 0.39 22.07
N ALA A 203 -0.43 0.98 22.23
CA ALA A 203 -1.57 0.88 21.30
C ALA A 203 -1.66 1.70 19.97
N PRO A 204 -2.28 1.11 18.91
CA PRO A 204 -2.87 1.81 17.74
C PRO A 204 -4.42 1.80 17.76
N ASP A 205 -5.03 2.30 16.67
CA ASP A 205 -6.47 2.46 16.40
C ASP A 205 -7.11 1.25 15.66
N CYS A 206 -8.39 0.97 15.96
CA CYS A 206 -9.28 0.11 15.15
C CYS A 206 -10.56 0.90 14.82
N LYS A 207 -11.01 0.85 13.57
CA LYS A 207 -12.19 1.60 13.09
C LYS A 207 -13.03 0.71 12.16
N LYS A 208 -14.32 1.02 12.00
CA LYS A 208 -15.19 0.24 11.10
C LYS A 208 -14.70 0.39 9.65
N ALA A 209 -14.66 -0.71 8.89
CA ALA A 209 -14.41 -0.66 7.45
C ALA A 209 -15.49 0.15 6.71
N PRO A 210 -15.12 0.97 5.71
CA PRO A 210 -16.07 1.45 4.71
C PRO A 210 -16.70 0.26 3.99
N TRP A 211 -18.02 0.27 3.81
CA TRP A 211 -18.70 -0.78 3.04
C TRP A 211 -18.29 -0.67 1.57
N SER A 212 -18.04 -1.81 0.94
CA SER A 212 -17.82 -1.88 -0.50
C SER A 212 -18.41 -3.17 -1.09
N ARG A 213 -19.06 -3.02 -2.24
CA ARG A 213 -19.87 -4.09 -2.85
C ARG A 213 -19.00 -5.22 -3.41
N ALA A 214 -19.33 -6.46 -3.03
CA ALA A 214 -18.66 -7.68 -3.51
C ALA A 214 -18.63 -7.78 -5.04
N ASN A 215 -17.45 -8.08 -5.59
CA ASN A 215 -17.18 -8.16 -7.03
C ASN A 215 -17.43 -6.85 -7.83
N HIS A 216 -17.55 -5.70 -7.16
CA HIS A 216 -17.82 -4.38 -7.77
C HIS A 216 -16.73 -3.35 -7.42
N LEU A 217 -15.46 -3.78 -7.51
CA LEU A 217 -14.27 -2.92 -7.64
C LEU A 217 -14.01 -1.91 -6.50
N GLY A 218 -14.55 -2.15 -5.29
CA GLY A 218 -14.45 -1.22 -4.16
C GLY A 218 -15.54 -0.14 -4.12
N GLN A 219 -16.51 -0.15 -5.04
CA GLN A 219 -17.63 0.80 -5.06
C GLN A 219 -18.34 0.86 -3.69
N THR A 220 -18.39 2.06 -3.11
CA THR A 220 -19.11 2.37 -1.87
C THR A 220 -20.53 2.86 -2.18
N ASP A 221 -21.36 3.07 -1.15
CA ASP A 221 -22.77 3.51 -1.30
C ASP A 221 -22.94 5.05 -1.41
N ASP A 222 -21.90 5.85 -1.11
CA ASP A 222 -21.98 7.32 -1.03
C ASP A 222 -21.10 8.03 -2.09
N ASN A 223 -21.75 8.82 -2.96
CA ASN A 223 -21.16 9.89 -3.80
C ASN A 223 -19.85 9.58 -4.56
N ASP A 224 -19.79 8.49 -5.33
CA ASP A 224 -18.68 8.15 -6.25
C ASP A 224 -17.28 7.95 -5.59
N TYR A 225 -17.20 7.81 -4.26
CA TYR A 225 -15.93 7.63 -3.54
C TYR A 225 -15.48 6.16 -3.40
N PHE A 226 -14.16 5.96 -3.34
CA PHE A 226 -13.51 4.69 -3.01
C PHE A 226 -13.36 4.50 -1.48
N PRO A 227 -13.13 3.28 -0.99
CA PRO A 227 -12.87 3.02 0.42
C PRO A 227 -11.57 3.70 0.83
N SER A 228 -11.62 4.56 1.85
CA SER A 228 -10.47 5.35 2.27
C SER A 228 -10.25 5.35 3.79
N TYR A 229 -8.99 5.55 4.18
CA TYR A 229 -8.61 5.80 5.58
C TYR A 229 -7.87 7.13 5.71
N LYS A 230 -8.29 7.95 6.68
CA LYS A 230 -7.61 9.19 7.05
C LYS A 230 -6.51 8.88 8.06
N TRP A 231 -5.27 8.79 7.60
CA TRP A 231 -4.10 8.62 8.47
C TRP A 231 -3.59 9.98 8.96
N GLU A 232 -3.45 10.13 10.27
CA GLU A 232 -2.67 11.21 10.88
C GLU A 232 -1.22 10.73 11.05
N LEU A 233 -0.27 11.40 10.39
CA LEU A 233 1.15 11.07 10.50
C LEU A 233 1.66 11.35 11.93
N PRO A 234 2.47 10.45 12.52
CA PRO A 234 3.05 10.67 13.85
C PRO A 234 4.03 11.86 13.83
N ASP A 235 4.06 12.63 14.92
CA ASP A 235 4.98 13.75 15.09
C ASP A 235 6.34 13.24 15.59
N PHE A 236 7.35 13.28 14.72
CA PHE A 236 8.71 12.86 15.01
C PHE A 236 9.49 13.97 15.75
N HIS A 237 9.06 14.29 16.97
CA HIS A 237 9.65 15.32 17.83
C HIS A 237 11.18 15.15 17.99
N GLY A 238 11.96 15.88 17.18
CA GLY A 238 13.42 15.99 17.30
C GLY A 238 14.25 15.30 16.22
N LEU A 239 13.66 14.64 15.22
CA LEU A 239 14.43 14.13 14.06
C LEU A 239 14.67 15.25 13.03
N LEU A 240 15.92 15.37 12.56
CA LEU A 240 16.37 16.43 11.66
C LEU A 240 16.41 16.01 10.17
N GLU A 241 16.18 14.73 9.88
CA GLU A 241 16.45 14.12 8.57
C GLU A 241 15.22 13.35 8.01
N SER A 242 15.29 12.94 6.73
CA SER A 242 14.17 12.30 6.03
C SER A 242 14.13 10.78 6.23
N GLN A 243 12.94 10.18 6.18
CA GLN A 243 12.73 8.74 6.38
C GLN A 243 12.14 8.10 5.13
N GLU A 244 12.58 6.88 4.79
CA GLU A 244 11.97 6.06 3.74
C GLU A 244 11.04 5.03 4.34
N CYS A 245 9.88 4.85 3.72
CA CYS A 245 8.81 4.01 4.25
C CYS A 245 8.16 3.15 3.17
N VAL A 246 7.53 2.05 3.58
CA VAL A 246 6.66 1.24 2.72
C VAL A 246 5.30 1.16 3.38
N LEU A 247 4.24 1.50 2.64
CA LEU A 247 2.86 1.30 3.05
C LEU A 247 2.42 -0.09 2.60
N ARG A 248 1.76 -0.84 3.48
CA ARG A 248 1.21 -2.17 3.20
C ARG A 248 -0.29 -2.19 3.47
N ILE A 249 -1.03 -2.85 2.59
CA ILE A 249 -2.46 -3.10 2.72
C ILE A 249 -2.66 -4.61 2.56
N ARG A 250 -3.00 -5.28 3.65
CA ARG A 250 -3.48 -6.67 3.62
C ARG A 250 -4.99 -6.68 3.58
N TYR A 251 -5.55 -7.61 2.84
CA TYR A 251 -6.99 -7.87 2.76
C TYR A 251 -7.24 -9.35 2.97
N ASN A 252 -7.72 -9.68 4.17
CA ASN A 252 -8.12 -11.02 4.61
C ASN A 252 -9.63 -11.18 4.38
N VAL A 253 -10.06 -12.38 4.02
CA VAL A 253 -11.44 -12.67 3.63
C VAL A 253 -11.87 -14.07 4.07
N THR A 254 -13.15 -14.22 4.43
CA THR A 254 -13.83 -15.51 4.60
C THR A 254 -15.33 -15.37 4.29
N THR A 255 -16.00 -16.45 3.89
CA THR A 255 -17.46 -16.40 3.66
C THR A 255 -18.21 -16.43 5.00
N ASN A 256 -19.47 -15.96 5.02
CA ASN A 256 -20.37 -16.06 6.18
C ASN A 256 -20.63 -17.51 6.64
N ASP A 257 -20.22 -18.51 5.86
CA ASP A 257 -20.30 -19.91 6.28
C ASP A 257 -19.42 -20.18 7.52
N TYR A 258 -18.35 -19.39 7.72
CA TYR A 258 -17.32 -19.57 8.76
C TYR A 258 -17.14 -18.33 9.67
N LEU A 259 -16.76 -18.56 10.93
CA LEU A 259 -16.32 -17.48 11.83
C LEU A 259 -15.13 -16.70 11.23
N ASP A 260 -15.10 -15.37 11.41
CA ASP A 260 -13.92 -14.51 11.10
C ASP A 260 -12.79 -14.72 12.14
N ASP A 261 -12.37 -15.96 12.34
CA ASP A 261 -11.39 -16.41 13.34
C ASP A 261 -10.17 -17.01 12.62
N PHE A 262 -9.31 -16.12 12.10
CA PHE A 262 -8.07 -16.50 11.41
C PHE A 262 -6.99 -17.04 12.38
N ALA A 263 -7.24 -17.04 13.69
CA ALA A 263 -6.25 -17.36 14.72
C ALA A 263 -6.41 -18.78 15.28
N SER A 264 -7.64 -19.29 15.47
CA SER A 264 -7.85 -20.63 16.03
C SER A 264 -7.70 -21.75 14.99
N ASN A 265 -7.42 -22.96 15.48
CA ASN A 265 -7.36 -24.16 14.64
C ASN A 265 -8.73 -24.80 14.36
N THR A 266 -9.84 -24.18 14.79
CA THR A 266 -11.20 -24.69 14.58
C THR A 266 -12.00 -23.83 13.63
N SER A 267 -12.09 -24.24 12.36
CA SER A 267 -13.04 -23.71 11.37
C SER A 267 -14.47 -24.13 11.73
N LYS A 268 -15.04 -23.50 12.76
CA LYS A 268 -16.45 -23.60 13.10
C LYS A 268 -17.26 -22.78 12.10
N GLY A 269 -18.34 -23.38 11.61
CA GLY A 269 -19.35 -22.64 10.88
C GLY A 269 -20.31 -21.90 11.80
N TYR A 270 -21.00 -20.90 11.29
CA TYR A 270 -22.14 -20.27 11.99
C TYR A 270 -23.39 -21.17 12.05
N PHE A 271 -23.42 -22.25 11.27
CA PHE A 271 -24.58 -23.11 11.07
C PHE A 271 -24.23 -24.60 11.24
N ALA A 272 -25.23 -25.42 11.59
CA ALA A 272 -25.08 -26.87 11.68
C ALA A 272 -25.27 -27.53 10.31
N GLY A 273 -24.46 -28.55 10.01
CA GLY A 273 -24.45 -29.20 8.68
C GLY A 273 -23.62 -28.45 7.63
N LEU A 274 -22.58 -27.74 8.07
CA LEU A 274 -21.66 -27.00 7.20
C LEU A 274 -20.50 -27.89 6.76
N GLU A 275 -20.36 -28.11 5.45
CA GLU A 275 -19.30 -28.94 4.87
C GLU A 275 -18.00 -28.15 4.70
N SER A 276 -16.86 -28.74 5.10
CA SER A 276 -15.55 -28.07 5.17
C SER A 276 -14.43 -28.73 4.35
N HIS A 277 -14.80 -29.58 3.38
CA HIS A 277 -13.90 -30.21 2.42
C HIS A 277 -14.28 -29.82 0.99
N ASP A 278 -13.41 -30.16 0.03
CA ASP A 278 -13.61 -29.77 -1.36
C ASP A 278 -14.80 -30.51 -2.00
N ASP A 279 -15.52 -29.80 -2.87
CA ASP A 279 -16.63 -30.24 -3.73
C ASP A 279 -17.64 -31.27 -3.11
N PRO A 280 -18.29 -30.97 -1.97
CA PRO A 280 -19.16 -31.92 -1.26
C PRO A 280 -20.50 -32.21 -1.96
N GLU A 281 -20.93 -33.48 -1.95
CA GLU A 281 -22.28 -33.89 -2.35
C GLU A 281 -23.32 -33.46 -1.29
N VAL A 282 -24.28 -32.64 -1.68
CA VAL A 282 -25.42 -32.22 -0.84
C VAL A 282 -26.75 -32.67 -1.43
N THR A 283 -27.70 -33.08 -0.59
CA THR A 283 -29.03 -33.53 -1.05
C THR A 283 -30.09 -32.46 -0.80
N TYR A 284 -30.54 -31.77 -1.84
CA TYR A 284 -31.63 -30.80 -1.77
C TYR A 284 -32.93 -31.40 -2.31
N ARG A 285 -33.93 -31.58 -1.43
CA ARG A 285 -35.27 -32.16 -1.76
C ARG A 285 -35.20 -33.51 -2.50
N GLY A 286 -34.17 -34.31 -2.27
CA GLY A 286 -33.95 -35.61 -2.91
C GLY A 286 -33.16 -35.57 -4.22
N ALA A 287 -32.88 -34.39 -4.77
CA ALA A 287 -31.86 -34.25 -5.81
C ALA A 287 -30.47 -34.22 -5.15
N ARG A 288 -29.53 -35.01 -5.68
CA ARG A 288 -28.11 -34.82 -5.35
C ARG A 288 -27.57 -33.66 -6.17
N LEU A 289 -26.86 -32.76 -5.49
CA LEU A 289 -26.13 -31.64 -6.05
C LEU A 289 -24.71 -31.68 -5.49
N GLN A 290 -23.80 -30.94 -6.12
CA GLN A 290 -22.46 -30.73 -5.60
C GLN A 290 -22.30 -29.23 -5.33
N LEU A 291 -21.78 -28.86 -4.16
CA LEU A 291 -21.33 -27.48 -3.95
C LEU A 291 -19.97 -27.33 -4.62
N ALA A 292 -19.76 -26.29 -5.42
CA ALA A 292 -18.45 -25.96 -5.97
C ALA A 292 -17.61 -25.23 -4.91
N LEU A 293 -17.20 -25.96 -3.88
CA LEU A 293 -16.49 -25.45 -2.71
C LEU A 293 -15.02 -25.83 -2.79
N ASP A 294 -14.14 -24.83 -2.91
CA ASP A 294 -12.71 -24.98 -2.68
C ASP A 294 -12.41 -24.54 -1.24
N SER A 295 -12.11 -25.51 -0.38
CA SER A 295 -11.81 -25.29 1.03
C SER A 295 -10.56 -24.43 1.24
N ALA A 296 -9.63 -24.40 0.29
CA ALA A 296 -8.47 -23.54 0.36
C ALA A 296 -8.80 -22.04 0.18
N GLN A 297 -9.95 -21.70 -0.41
CA GLN A 297 -10.44 -20.31 -0.50
C GLN A 297 -11.01 -19.79 0.82
N THR A 298 -11.47 -20.67 1.72
CA THR A 298 -12.03 -20.30 3.02
C THR A 298 -10.95 -19.73 3.95
N GLY A 299 -11.26 -18.71 4.74
CA GLY A 299 -10.35 -18.10 5.73
C GLY A 299 -8.93 -17.82 5.21
N ARG A 300 -8.73 -16.78 4.39
CA ARG A 300 -7.41 -16.51 3.78
C ARG A 300 -7.06 -15.04 3.56
N VAL A 301 -5.76 -14.75 3.47
CA VAL A 301 -5.26 -13.50 2.86
C VAL A 301 -5.57 -13.56 1.37
N PHE A 302 -6.44 -12.68 0.88
CA PHE A 302 -6.75 -12.63 -0.54
C PHE A 302 -5.73 -11.82 -1.31
N GLN A 303 -5.34 -10.67 -0.76
CA GLN A 303 -4.38 -9.74 -1.34
C GLN A 303 -3.46 -9.16 -0.27
N ASP A 304 -2.19 -9.03 -0.62
CA ASP A 304 -1.18 -8.29 0.12
C ASP A 304 -0.50 -7.36 -0.89
N ARG A 305 -0.50 -6.05 -0.61
CA ARG A 305 -0.04 -5.00 -1.53
C ARG A 305 0.86 -4.04 -0.79
N THR A 306 1.95 -3.63 -1.43
CA THR A 306 2.95 -2.72 -0.87
C THR A 306 3.29 -1.60 -1.84
N HIS A 307 3.61 -0.42 -1.30
CA HIS A 307 4.04 0.76 -2.07
C HIS A 307 5.09 1.56 -1.28
N VAL A 308 6.24 1.84 -1.90
CA VAL A 308 7.34 2.60 -1.29
C VAL A 308 7.05 4.10 -1.39
N PHE A 309 7.31 4.86 -0.32
CA PHE A 309 7.11 6.31 -0.25
C PHE A 309 8.11 6.97 0.70
N GLN A 310 8.29 8.30 0.60
CA GLN A 310 9.19 9.05 1.48
C GLN A 310 8.41 9.96 2.44
N LEU A 311 8.75 9.89 3.73
CA LEU A 311 8.33 10.87 4.74
C LEU A 311 9.40 11.94 4.89
N LYS A 312 9.10 13.14 4.39
CA LYS A 312 9.96 14.32 4.47
C LYS A 312 9.54 15.21 5.64
N PRO A 313 10.48 15.82 6.40
CA PRO A 313 10.14 16.78 7.45
C PRO A 313 9.30 17.95 6.93
N ARG A 314 8.40 18.49 7.76
CA ARG A 314 7.67 19.72 7.43
C ARG A 314 8.67 20.85 7.19
N PRO A 315 8.65 21.54 6.02
CA PRO A 315 9.54 22.68 5.79
C PRO A 315 9.31 23.77 6.84
N ALA A 316 10.37 24.37 7.36
CA ALA A 316 10.29 25.39 8.42
C ALA A 316 9.51 26.66 8.02
N SER A 317 9.28 26.87 6.72
CA SER A 317 8.41 27.91 6.16
C SER A 317 6.92 27.60 6.24
N VAL A 318 6.52 26.35 6.53
CA VAL A 318 5.13 25.91 6.63
C VAL A 318 4.72 25.88 8.11
N PRO A 319 3.79 26.75 8.57
CA PRO A 319 3.39 26.81 9.97
C PRO A 319 2.87 25.47 10.51
N SER A 320 3.22 25.12 11.74
CA SER A 320 2.90 23.82 12.34
C SER A 320 1.41 23.64 12.67
N ASP A 321 0.68 24.74 12.91
CA ASP A 321 -0.76 24.75 13.19
C ASP A 321 -1.61 24.36 11.98
N LYS A 322 -1.10 24.55 10.75
CA LYS A 322 -1.86 24.28 9.52
C LYS A 322 -1.89 22.80 9.15
N THR A 323 -3.02 22.36 8.63
CA THR A 323 -3.17 21.01 8.09
C THR A 323 -2.77 20.97 6.62
N ILE A 324 -2.00 19.96 6.24
CA ILE A 324 -1.59 19.71 4.86
C ILE A 324 -2.42 18.53 4.33
N LYS A 325 -3.20 18.77 3.28
CA LYS A 325 -3.91 17.77 2.49
C LYS A 325 -2.98 17.28 1.37
N ASN A 326 -2.78 15.99 1.21
CA ASN A 326 -2.01 15.47 0.07
C ASN A 326 -2.95 15.17 -1.12
N LEU A 327 -2.59 15.66 -2.29
CA LEU A 327 -3.20 15.34 -3.58
C LEU A 327 -2.13 14.72 -4.48
N GLY A 328 -2.43 13.57 -5.06
CA GLY A 328 -1.56 12.88 -6.00
C GLY A 328 -2.33 12.00 -6.97
N VAL A 329 -1.76 10.84 -7.30
CA VAL A 329 -2.32 9.92 -8.30
C VAL A 329 -2.34 8.47 -7.80
N ARG A 330 -3.23 7.67 -8.37
CA ARG A 330 -3.43 6.24 -8.09
C ARG A 330 -3.52 5.44 -9.40
N GLY A 331 -3.37 4.12 -9.32
CA GLY A 331 -3.59 3.20 -10.44
C GLY A 331 -2.32 2.83 -11.23
N ARG A 332 -2.50 2.28 -12.44
CA ARG A 332 -1.41 1.92 -13.36
C ARG A 332 -1.80 2.15 -14.82
N ARG A 333 -0.78 2.29 -15.68
CA ARG A 333 -0.90 2.32 -17.15
C ARG A 333 -1.59 1.05 -17.65
N GLY A 334 -2.46 1.25 -18.64
CA GLY A 334 -3.19 0.21 -19.34
C GLY A 334 -4.69 0.49 -19.39
N ASN A 335 -5.41 -0.31 -20.17
CA ASN A 335 -6.86 -0.46 -19.99
C ASN A 335 -7.19 -1.31 -18.74
N ILE A 336 -8.45 -1.34 -18.29
CA ILE A 336 -8.88 -2.11 -17.10
C ILE A 336 -8.39 -3.57 -17.04
N VAL A 337 -8.27 -4.27 -18.18
CA VAL A 337 -7.77 -5.66 -18.25
C VAL A 337 -6.24 -5.71 -18.10
N GLN A 338 -5.53 -4.71 -18.63
CA GLN A 338 -4.08 -4.58 -18.49
C GLN A 338 -3.67 -4.02 -17.12
N ALA A 339 -4.50 -3.19 -16.48
CA ALA A 339 -4.23 -2.62 -15.16
C ALA A 339 -4.46 -3.65 -14.03
N PHE A 340 -5.37 -4.61 -14.23
CA PHE A 340 -5.73 -5.66 -13.27
C PHE A 340 -4.49 -6.38 -12.68
N PRO A 341 -4.43 -6.64 -11.36
CA PRO A 341 -5.45 -6.39 -10.33
C PRO A 341 -5.40 -4.98 -9.70
N SER A 342 -4.77 -4.01 -10.37
CA SER A 342 -4.88 -2.58 -10.05
C SER A 342 -6.02 -1.92 -10.85
N VAL A 343 -6.20 -0.63 -10.65
CA VAL A 343 -7.12 0.25 -11.42
C VAL A 343 -6.35 1.05 -12.48
N GLU A 344 -7.05 1.60 -13.48
CA GLU A 344 -6.48 2.58 -14.42
C GLU A 344 -6.07 3.88 -13.68
N TYR A 345 -5.23 4.73 -14.29
CA TYR A 345 -4.75 5.95 -13.64
C TYR A 345 -5.85 6.96 -13.35
N ASP A 346 -5.82 7.56 -12.15
CA ASP A 346 -6.65 8.70 -11.78
C ASP A 346 -5.97 9.56 -10.68
N PHE A 347 -6.52 10.74 -10.38
CA PHE A 347 -6.14 11.51 -9.20
C PHE A 347 -6.63 10.85 -7.90
N SER A 348 -5.91 11.10 -6.80
CA SER A 348 -6.26 10.62 -5.46
C SER A 348 -6.05 11.75 -4.42
N PRO A 349 -7.09 12.18 -3.70
CA PRO A 349 -8.51 11.87 -3.96
C PRO A 349 -9.02 12.57 -5.24
N THR A 350 -10.02 12.00 -5.91
CA THR A 350 -10.64 12.60 -7.11
C THR A 350 -11.39 13.91 -6.78
N ILE A 351 -11.97 14.00 -5.59
CA ILE A 351 -12.52 15.23 -5.02
C ILE A 351 -11.84 15.47 -3.66
N LEU A 352 -11.15 16.60 -3.51
CA LEU A 352 -10.52 17.02 -2.27
C LEU A 352 -11.34 18.13 -1.60
N GLU A 353 -11.95 17.82 -0.46
CA GLU A 353 -12.58 18.84 0.39
C GLU A 353 -11.60 19.35 1.46
N MET A 354 -11.47 20.68 1.56
CA MET A 354 -10.57 21.36 2.49
C MET A 354 -11.14 22.68 3.01
N ASN A 355 -10.63 23.15 4.14
CA ASN A 355 -10.95 24.46 4.69
C ASN A 355 -10.02 25.53 4.08
N ARG A 356 -10.44 26.78 4.04
CA ARG A 356 -9.63 27.95 3.63
C ARG A 356 -8.28 28.11 4.34
N ASP A 357 -8.17 27.61 5.57
CA ASP A 357 -6.93 27.63 6.36
C ASP A 357 -6.00 26.44 6.07
N ASP A 358 -6.51 25.36 5.47
CA ASP A 358 -5.72 24.20 5.09
C ASP A 358 -4.78 24.54 3.93
N LEU A 359 -3.72 23.74 3.79
CA LEU A 359 -2.78 23.76 2.68
C LEU A 359 -2.97 22.48 1.86
N VAL A 360 -2.74 22.52 0.56
CA VAL A 360 -2.67 21.33 -0.29
C VAL A 360 -1.23 21.11 -0.76
N HIS A 361 -0.76 19.88 -0.66
CA HIS A 361 0.51 19.39 -1.18
C HIS A 361 0.23 18.56 -2.42
N ILE A 362 0.58 19.10 -3.60
CA ILE A 362 0.26 18.49 -4.90
C ILE A 362 1.52 17.82 -5.43
N GLN A 363 1.57 16.48 -5.44
CA GLN A 363 2.77 15.69 -5.74
C GLN A 363 2.42 14.36 -6.41
N TRP A 364 3.29 13.78 -7.25
CA TRP A 364 3.04 12.47 -7.87
C TRP A 364 4.31 11.71 -8.27
N GLU A 365 4.21 10.38 -8.32
CA GLU A 365 5.19 9.50 -8.95
C GLU A 365 4.53 8.70 -10.09
N GLY A 366 4.97 8.95 -11.32
CA GLY A 366 4.75 8.10 -12.49
C GLY A 366 5.95 7.18 -12.74
N SER A 367 5.95 6.45 -13.85
CA SER A 367 6.98 5.41 -14.13
C SER A 367 7.70 5.57 -15.47
N ASN A 368 8.87 4.94 -15.57
CA ASN A 368 9.63 4.72 -16.82
C ASN A 368 9.76 3.22 -17.17
N THR A 369 9.17 2.34 -16.37
CA THR A 369 9.32 0.88 -16.42
C THR A 369 7.96 0.16 -16.35
N ASN A 370 6.87 0.84 -16.71
CA ASN A 370 5.57 0.19 -16.85
C ASN A 370 5.64 -0.93 -17.90
N PRO A 371 4.88 -2.04 -17.74
CA PRO A 371 4.67 -3.01 -18.81
C PRO A 371 4.16 -2.34 -20.09
N ASN A 372 4.32 -3.03 -21.22
CA ASN A 372 3.70 -2.61 -22.49
C ASN A 372 2.18 -2.67 -22.34
N SER A 373 1.56 -1.51 -22.16
CA SER A 373 0.14 -1.33 -21.86
C SER A 373 -0.37 -0.02 -22.47
N ASP A 374 -1.67 0.05 -22.74
CA ASP A 374 -2.34 1.16 -23.42
C ASP A 374 -2.22 2.46 -22.63
N GLY A 375 -2.26 3.59 -23.32
CA GLY A 375 -2.13 4.93 -22.74
C GLY A 375 -1.35 5.86 -23.66
N GLU A 376 -1.33 7.15 -23.34
CA GLU A 376 -0.72 8.14 -24.21
C GLU A 376 0.81 8.16 -24.17
N GLY A 377 1.40 8.75 -25.20
CA GLY A 377 2.84 8.98 -25.33
C GLY A 377 3.70 7.71 -25.33
N ARG A 378 4.96 7.89 -24.93
CA ARG A 378 6.00 6.86 -25.02
C ARG A 378 5.61 5.60 -24.25
N GLN A 379 5.66 4.46 -24.95
CA GLN A 379 5.34 3.17 -24.38
C GLN A 379 6.28 2.81 -23.20
N GLY A 380 5.69 2.25 -22.14
CA GLY A 380 6.37 1.97 -20.88
C GLY A 380 6.58 3.17 -19.97
N THR A 381 6.23 4.40 -20.39
CA THR A 381 6.24 5.58 -19.52
C THR A 381 4.85 6.02 -19.10
N ASP A 382 4.78 6.57 -17.89
CA ASP A 382 3.64 7.29 -17.35
C ASP A 382 4.09 8.66 -16.82
N ARG A 383 3.22 9.65 -16.97
CA ARG A 383 3.40 11.05 -16.57
C ARG A 383 2.03 11.62 -16.27
N SER A 384 1.90 12.27 -15.12
CA SER A 384 0.72 13.06 -14.78
C SER A 384 1.05 14.55 -14.84
N ASN A 385 0.04 15.38 -15.03
CA ASN A 385 0.12 16.83 -14.95
C ASN A 385 -1.25 17.40 -14.55
N ILE A 386 -1.31 18.68 -14.21
CA ILE A 386 -2.55 19.35 -13.82
C ILE A 386 -2.70 20.62 -14.67
N VAL A 387 -3.82 20.73 -15.39
CA VAL A 387 -4.29 21.99 -15.97
C VAL A 387 -5.73 22.27 -15.53
N PRO A 388 -6.09 23.52 -15.18
CA PRO A 388 -7.47 23.88 -14.85
C PRO A 388 -8.39 23.78 -16.09
N ILE A 389 -9.67 23.48 -15.89
CA ILE A 389 -10.68 23.43 -16.95
C ILE A 389 -11.62 24.64 -16.91
N THR A 390 -12.04 25.16 -18.07
CA THR A 390 -12.96 26.31 -18.17
C THR A 390 -14.43 25.94 -18.04
N VAL A 391 -14.79 24.68 -18.25
CA VAL A 391 -16.18 24.19 -18.22
C VAL A 391 -16.21 22.87 -17.44
N SER A 392 -17.07 22.80 -16.41
CA SER A 392 -17.21 21.62 -15.56
C SER A 392 -17.47 20.36 -16.38
N GLY A 393 -16.74 19.28 -16.07
CA GLY A 393 -16.81 18.00 -16.78
C GLY A 393 -16.18 17.97 -18.18
N ALA A 394 -15.92 19.11 -18.83
CA ALA A 394 -15.32 19.17 -20.15
C ALA A 394 -13.84 18.77 -20.14
N SER A 395 -13.27 18.50 -21.33
CA SER A 395 -11.82 18.34 -21.53
C SER A 395 -11.24 19.55 -22.26
N ILE A 396 -11.62 20.76 -21.82
CA ILE A 396 -11.16 22.05 -22.36
C ILE A 396 -10.34 22.74 -21.27
N PRO A 397 -9.00 22.81 -21.40
CA PRO A 397 -8.16 23.57 -20.48
C PRO A 397 -8.49 25.07 -20.50
N ALA A 398 -8.20 25.76 -19.40
CA ALA A 398 -8.38 27.22 -19.27
C ALA A 398 -7.30 28.03 -20.02
N GLY A 399 -6.97 27.64 -21.26
CA GLY A 399 -5.88 28.22 -22.05
C GLY A 399 -6.31 29.22 -23.15
N THR A 400 -7.61 29.45 -23.39
CA THR A 400 -8.04 30.42 -24.42
C THR A 400 -9.43 31.00 -24.18
N VAL A 401 -9.56 31.91 -23.20
CA VAL A 401 -10.66 32.88 -23.13
C VAL A 401 -10.06 34.27 -23.03
N SER A 402 -10.41 35.17 -23.95
CA SER A 402 -9.95 36.55 -23.91
C SER A 402 -10.67 37.31 -22.79
N VAL A 403 -9.98 37.55 -21.67
CA VAL A 403 -10.42 38.48 -20.64
C VAL A 403 -9.29 39.46 -20.35
N SER A 404 -9.60 40.75 -20.47
CA SER A 404 -8.66 41.84 -20.21
C SER A 404 -8.22 41.90 -18.74
N SER A 405 -6.93 42.17 -18.53
CA SER A 405 -6.34 42.62 -17.27
C SER A 405 -6.60 41.75 -16.02
N MET A 406 -5.75 40.75 -15.81
CA MET A 406 -5.38 40.31 -14.46
C MET A 406 -4.00 40.87 -14.10
N LYS A 407 -3.75 41.11 -12.81
CA LYS A 407 -2.43 41.55 -12.32
C LYS A 407 -1.50 40.33 -12.28
N LYS A 408 -0.27 40.48 -12.79
CA LYS A 408 0.80 39.52 -12.51
C LYS A 408 0.95 39.34 -11.00
N LEU A 409 0.74 38.11 -10.55
CA LEU A 409 1.11 37.63 -9.22
C LEU A 409 2.26 36.66 -9.44
N ASN A 410 3.49 37.16 -9.31
CA ASN A 410 4.74 36.60 -9.85
C ASN A 410 5.09 35.15 -9.42
N ASN A 411 4.27 34.50 -8.59
CA ASN A 411 4.48 33.14 -8.10
C ASN A 411 3.34 32.17 -8.49
N THR A 412 2.18 32.67 -8.94
CA THR A 412 1.03 31.82 -9.30
C THR A 412 1.16 31.29 -10.72
N GLU A 413 1.56 32.14 -11.65
CA GLU A 413 1.80 31.77 -13.06
C GLU A 413 2.89 30.67 -13.15
N GLU A 414 3.92 30.74 -12.29
CA GLU A 414 5.01 29.74 -12.23
C GLU A 414 4.55 28.39 -11.64
N LEU A 415 3.66 28.40 -10.64
CA LEU A 415 3.04 27.19 -10.10
C LEU A 415 2.19 26.48 -11.16
N GLU A 416 1.42 27.24 -11.93
CA GLU A 416 0.60 26.72 -13.03
C GLU A 416 1.47 26.11 -14.14
N LEU A 417 2.60 26.76 -14.48
CA LEU A 417 3.60 26.24 -15.43
C LEU A 417 4.25 24.93 -14.93
N GLN A 418 4.65 24.85 -13.66
CA GLN A 418 5.21 23.64 -13.07
C GLN A 418 4.19 22.49 -13.09
N LEU A 419 2.94 22.75 -12.68
CA LEU A 419 1.86 21.75 -12.66
C LEU A 419 1.48 21.28 -14.06
N ALA A 420 1.44 22.17 -15.05
CA ALA A 420 1.13 21.83 -16.44
C ALA A 420 2.26 21.04 -17.12
N SER A 421 3.52 21.34 -16.79
CA SER A 421 4.72 20.72 -17.37
C SER A 421 5.24 19.47 -16.64
N SER A 422 4.61 19.07 -15.53
CA SER A 422 5.11 18.04 -14.61
C SER A 422 6.52 18.34 -14.07
N GLY A 423 6.80 19.62 -13.80
CA GLY A 423 8.10 20.09 -13.30
C GLY A 423 9.24 20.02 -14.34
N PHE A 424 8.93 19.95 -15.64
CA PHE A 424 9.96 20.11 -16.68
C PHE A 424 10.38 21.58 -16.86
N TYR A 425 9.47 22.51 -16.58
CA TYR A 425 9.78 23.93 -16.44
C TYR A 425 9.60 24.36 -14.99
N GLU A 426 10.60 25.02 -14.45
CA GLU A 426 10.60 25.57 -13.09
C GLU A 426 10.06 27.01 -13.06
N CYS A 427 10.27 27.77 -14.14
CA CYS A 427 9.89 29.18 -14.26
C CYS A 427 9.70 29.64 -15.73
N PHE A 428 9.21 30.86 -15.97
CA PHE A 428 9.17 31.47 -17.32
C PHE A 428 10.53 31.99 -17.78
N GLU A 429 11.18 32.81 -16.94
CA GLU A 429 12.36 33.62 -17.28
C GLU A 429 13.62 33.09 -16.59
N LYS A 430 14.72 32.98 -17.33
CA LYS A 430 15.96 32.29 -16.91
C LYS A 430 16.69 32.93 -15.73
N GLU A 431 16.46 34.21 -15.46
CA GLU A 431 16.94 34.89 -14.27
C GLU A 431 16.40 34.28 -12.97
N ASN A 432 15.29 33.51 -13.05
CA ASN A 432 14.63 32.90 -11.89
C ASN A 432 14.99 31.41 -11.69
N CYS A 433 15.40 30.68 -12.73
CA CYS A 433 15.67 29.23 -12.65
C CYS A 433 16.52 28.69 -13.82
N ASP A 434 17.13 27.51 -13.64
CA ASP A 434 17.90 26.83 -14.69
C ASP A 434 17.01 26.25 -15.81
N TYR A 435 15.79 25.83 -15.49
CA TYR A 435 14.85 25.19 -16.43
C TYR A 435 13.68 26.11 -16.82
N SER A 436 13.99 27.23 -17.49
CA SER A 436 13.01 28.25 -17.87
C SER A 436 12.28 27.98 -19.19
N LEU A 437 10.99 28.35 -19.30
CA LEU A 437 10.20 28.17 -20.52
C LEU A 437 10.79 28.88 -21.73
N ASN A 438 11.26 30.12 -21.55
CA ASN A 438 11.65 31.01 -22.65
C ASN A 438 13.05 30.73 -23.22
N GLU A 439 13.95 30.08 -22.45
CA GLU A 439 15.35 29.86 -22.85
C GLU A 439 15.88 28.42 -22.72
N ASN A 440 15.15 27.48 -22.11
CA ASN A 440 15.62 26.10 -22.02
C ASN A 440 15.81 25.48 -23.41
N LYS A 441 17.04 25.03 -23.68
CA LYS A 441 17.46 24.43 -24.96
C LYS A 441 16.73 23.13 -25.29
N ASN A 442 16.19 22.45 -24.27
CA ASN A 442 15.33 21.29 -24.44
C ASN A 442 13.87 21.75 -24.32
N GLN A 443 13.12 21.70 -25.41
CA GLN A 443 11.68 21.96 -25.36
C GLN A 443 10.92 20.75 -24.78
N LEU A 444 9.87 21.03 -24.02
CA LEU A 444 8.91 20.02 -23.57
C LEU A 444 8.20 19.41 -24.79
N GLN A 445 8.12 18.09 -24.86
CA GLN A 445 7.29 17.42 -25.87
C GLN A 445 5.82 17.49 -25.44
N ASP A 446 4.89 17.66 -26.39
CA ASP A 446 3.46 17.87 -26.15
C ASP A 446 2.82 16.82 -25.21
N GLN A 447 3.27 15.56 -25.30
CA GLN A 447 2.82 14.45 -24.45
C GLN A 447 3.62 14.31 -23.13
N LEU A 448 4.55 15.21 -22.79
CA LEU A 448 5.42 15.14 -21.60
C LEU A 448 6.46 13.99 -21.57
N ASN A 449 6.80 13.37 -22.70
CA ASN A 449 7.67 12.17 -22.72
C ASN A 449 9.09 12.41 -22.15
N ASN A 450 9.56 13.66 -22.15
CA ASN A 450 10.84 14.10 -21.59
C ASN A 450 10.71 14.80 -20.22
N ALA A 451 9.51 14.91 -19.66
CA ALA A 451 9.32 15.39 -18.29
C ALA A 451 9.86 14.40 -17.24
N PRO A 452 10.17 14.85 -16.01
CA PRO A 452 10.39 13.98 -14.86
C PRO A 452 9.24 13.00 -14.64
N ALA A 453 9.54 11.77 -14.18
CA ALA A 453 8.50 10.81 -13.78
C ALA A 453 7.90 11.15 -12.41
N TYR A 454 8.74 11.66 -11.50
CA TYR A 454 8.39 12.13 -10.17
C TYR A 454 8.29 13.65 -10.17
N PHE A 455 7.21 14.17 -9.58
CA PHE A 455 7.02 15.58 -9.28
C PHE A 455 6.96 15.76 -7.76
N ALA A 456 8.03 16.32 -7.20
CA ALA A 456 8.20 16.51 -5.75
C ALA A 456 7.12 17.39 -5.10
N GLY A 457 6.48 18.25 -5.90
CA GLY A 457 5.29 18.98 -5.51
C GLY A 457 5.53 20.33 -4.84
N ASN A 458 4.42 21.06 -4.70
CA ASN A 458 4.36 22.34 -3.98
C ASN A 458 3.32 22.26 -2.86
N ILE A 459 3.61 22.90 -1.73
CA ILE A 459 2.67 23.10 -0.62
C ILE A 459 2.07 24.51 -0.77
N VAL A 460 0.78 24.59 -1.10
CA VAL A 460 0.11 25.83 -1.50
C VAL A 460 -1.19 26.06 -0.72
N ARG A 461 -1.59 27.32 -0.56
CA ARG A 461 -2.92 27.68 -0.08
C ARG A 461 -3.82 27.96 -1.28
N MET A 462 -4.94 27.26 -1.37
CA MET A 462 -5.95 27.49 -2.41
C MET A 462 -6.88 28.64 -2.03
N ASN A 463 -7.41 29.37 -3.01
CA ASN A 463 -8.48 30.34 -2.79
C ASN A 463 -9.82 29.63 -2.52
N PRO A 464 -10.75 30.23 -1.75
CA PRO A 464 -12.11 29.69 -1.57
C PRO A 464 -12.84 29.46 -2.91
N GLY A 465 -13.62 28.39 -3.00
CA GLY A 465 -14.37 28.01 -4.20
C GLY A 465 -14.08 26.58 -4.69
N VAL A 466 -14.55 26.29 -5.91
CA VAL A 466 -14.43 24.98 -6.57
C VAL A 466 -13.45 25.09 -7.73
N HIS A 467 -12.37 24.31 -7.67
CA HIS A 467 -11.29 24.30 -8.67
C HIS A 467 -11.27 22.95 -9.37
N GLN A 468 -11.50 22.93 -10.68
CA GLN A 468 -11.56 21.69 -11.47
C GLN A 468 -10.40 21.62 -12.47
N TYR A 469 -9.86 20.42 -12.66
CA TYR A 469 -8.65 20.20 -13.45
C TYR A 469 -8.62 18.82 -14.12
N LEU A 470 -7.72 18.65 -15.09
CA LEU A 470 -7.44 17.39 -15.77
C LEU A 470 -5.93 17.19 -15.99
N SER A 471 -5.52 15.95 -16.28
CA SER A 471 -4.21 15.69 -16.91
C SER A 471 -4.35 15.68 -18.42
N THR A 472 -3.60 16.51 -19.14
CA THR A 472 -3.62 16.51 -20.62
C THR A 472 -2.99 15.24 -21.19
N ARG A 473 -2.03 14.65 -20.48
CA ARG A 473 -1.39 13.38 -20.84
C ARG A 473 -2.31 12.18 -20.60
N ASN A 474 -2.99 12.11 -19.46
CA ASN A 474 -3.74 10.90 -19.07
C ASN A 474 -5.27 10.97 -19.26
N ASN A 475 -5.85 12.09 -19.69
CA ASN A 475 -7.26 12.18 -20.16
C ASN A 475 -7.40 11.52 -21.56
N ASN A 476 -7.25 10.19 -21.65
CA ASN A 476 -7.30 9.48 -22.93
C ASN A 476 -8.74 9.24 -23.41
N PHE A 477 -8.92 9.15 -24.74
CA PHE A 477 -10.16 8.85 -25.46
C PHE A 477 -11.36 9.77 -25.16
N SER A 478 -11.16 10.86 -24.39
CA SER A 478 -12.19 11.73 -23.78
C SER A 478 -13.19 11.06 -22.82
N ASN A 479 -13.35 9.73 -22.86
CA ASN A 479 -14.20 8.93 -22.00
C ASN A 479 -13.45 8.14 -20.90
N ARG A 480 -12.11 8.20 -20.87
CA ARG A 480 -11.28 7.75 -19.73
C ARG A 480 -10.51 8.95 -19.19
N ALA A 481 -11.24 9.82 -18.51
CA ALA A 481 -10.78 11.15 -18.14
C ALA A 481 -10.20 11.19 -16.72
N GLN A 482 -8.87 11.22 -16.58
CA GLN A 482 -8.23 11.62 -15.33
C GLN A 482 -8.54 13.11 -15.06
N LYS A 483 -9.49 13.35 -14.15
CA LYS A 483 -10.06 14.66 -13.79
C LYS A 483 -10.22 14.74 -12.27
N GLY A 484 -10.03 15.92 -11.71
CA GLY A 484 -10.18 16.13 -10.27
C GLY A 484 -10.83 17.46 -9.92
N THR A 485 -11.27 17.57 -8.67
CA THR A 485 -11.87 18.77 -8.09
C THR A 485 -11.28 19.05 -6.71
N ILE A 486 -10.95 20.30 -6.41
CA ILE A 486 -10.66 20.78 -5.04
C ILE A 486 -11.79 21.73 -4.64
N ILE A 487 -12.40 21.49 -3.47
CA ILE A 487 -13.46 22.31 -2.88
C ILE A 487 -12.88 22.97 -1.62
N VAL A 488 -12.86 24.30 -1.60
CA VAL A 488 -12.28 25.11 -0.52
C VAL A 488 -13.36 25.95 0.13
N ASN A 489 -13.67 25.63 1.39
CA ASN A 489 -14.70 26.29 2.20
C ASN A 489 -14.13 27.51 2.98
#